data_AF-A0A960JWC8-F1
#
_entry.id   AF-A0A960JWC8-F1
#
_cell.length_a   1.000
_cell.length_b   1.000
_cell.length_c   1.000
_cell.angle_alpha   90.00
_cell.angle_beta   90.00
_cell.angle_gamma   90.00
#
_symmetry.space_group_name_H-M   'P 1'
#
loop_
_entity.id
_entity.type
_entity.pdbx_description
1 polymer ?
#
loop_
_entity_poly.entity_id
_entity_poly.type
_entity_poly.pdbx_seq_one_letter_code
_entity_poly.pdbx_strand_id
1 'polypeptide(L)'
;MKNRKVIALSAAVLIFSVSACSGSDTSSQADNVAETTTTTEAVVEDTTTTTETVVEDTTPEPDAAEQSVSDACKTIAGPLAKANTAMLEASAALVEDPDGTVTAWKGLVDSLDALDPETKNPEVKAALTRVIEDFKAVGEAMKKAYVDGDLLAMAAYTTAMLKLNESYPALLELCE
;
A
#
# COMPACT_ATOMS: atom_id res chain seq x y z
N MET A 1 1.72 42.76 46.77
CA MET A 1 0.75 42.60 45.67
C MET A 1 1.40 41.81 44.53
N LYS A 2 0.77 40.75 44.03
CA LYS A 2 1.05 40.16 42.71
C LYS A 2 -0.15 39.30 42.32
N ASN A 3 -0.85 39.67 41.25
CA ASN A 3 -2.18 39.13 40.98
C ASN A 3 -2.08 37.84 40.16
N ARG A 4 -2.66 36.73 40.65
CA ARG A 4 -2.88 35.54 39.83
C ARG A 4 -3.94 35.87 38.78
N LYS A 5 -3.60 35.78 37.49
CA LYS A 5 -4.57 35.78 36.39
C LYS A 5 -4.70 34.35 35.86
N VAL A 6 -5.92 33.83 35.89
CA VAL A 6 -6.29 32.60 35.18
C VAL A 6 -6.53 32.96 33.71
N ILE A 7 -6.05 32.14 32.79
CA ILE A 7 -6.45 32.17 31.38
C ILE A 7 -6.88 30.75 31.02
N ALA A 8 -8.19 30.54 30.91
CA ALA A 8 -8.74 29.32 30.33
C ALA A 8 -8.73 29.49 28.81
N LEU A 9 -8.15 28.53 28.09
CA LEU A 9 -8.12 28.50 26.63
C LEU A 9 -9.09 27.41 26.14
N SER A 10 -10.30 27.83 25.81
CA SER A 10 -11.27 26.98 25.11
C SER A 10 -10.84 26.84 23.64
N ALA A 11 -10.53 25.62 23.21
CA ALA A 11 -10.31 25.27 21.81
C ALA A 11 -11.47 24.41 21.29
N ALA A 12 -11.82 24.57 20.00
CA ALA A 12 -13.08 24.08 19.46
C ALA A 12 -13.10 22.57 19.16
N VAL A 13 -14.27 21.96 19.35
CA VAL A 13 -14.57 20.62 18.82
C VAL A 13 -14.85 20.75 17.32
N LEU A 14 -13.99 20.17 16.48
CA LEU A 14 -14.28 19.99 15.06
C LEU A 14 -15.20 18.78 14.89
N ILE A 15 -16.44 19.04 14.48
CA ILE A 15 -17.40 17.98 14.10
C ILE A 15 -17.08 17.57 12.66
N PHE A 16 -16.47 16.40 12.49
CA PHE A 16 -16.27 15.82 11.15
C PHE A 16 -17.60 15.31 10.60
N SER A 17 -18.19 16.09 9.68
CA SER A 17 -19.40 15.70 8.94
C SER A 17 -19.07 14.63 7.90
N VAL A 18 -19.34 13.37 8.20
CA VAL A 18 -19.13 12.24 7.26
C VAL A 18 -20.24 12.24 6.21
N SER A 19 -20.00 12.90 5.08
CA SER A 19 -20.96 12.98 3.97
C SER A 19 -20.90 11.72 3.07
N ALA A 20 -21.77 10.76 3.39
CA ALA A 20 -22.35 9.73 2.53
C ALA A 20 -21.45 8.96 1.53
N CYS A 21 -21.34 7.64 1.76
CA CYS A 21 -21.37 6.68 0.66
C CYS A 21 -22.83 6.20 0.45
N SER A 22 -23.15 5.66 -0.73
CA SER A 22 -24.51 5.61 -1.28
C SER A 22 -25.37 4.41 -0.85
N GLY A 23 -26.71 4.54 -0.98
CA GLY A 23 -27.61 3.38 -1.17
C GLY A 23 -28.87 3.31 -0.30
N SER A 24 -29.88 4.16 -0.53
CA SER A 24 -31.29 3.88 -0.20
C SER A 24 -32.23 4.90 -0.89
N ASP A 25 -33.22 4.40 -1.64
CA ASP A 25 -34.20 5.21 -2.38
C ASP A 25 -35.26 5.87 -1.49
N THR A 26 -35.72 7.07 -1.89
CA THR A 26 -37.17 7.43 -2.00
C THR A 26 -37.33 8.85 -2.58
N SER A 27 -38.32 9.01 -3.47
CA SER A 27 -38.80 10.25 -4.11
C SER A 27 -39.07 11.41 -3.11
N SER A 28 -39.20 12.68 -3.49
CA SER A 28 -39.98 13.19 -4.63
C SER A 28 -39.85 14.72 -4.83
N GLN A 29 -40.55 15.26 -5.83
CA GLN A 29 -40.90 16.70 -6.04
C GLN A 29 -39.72 17.62 -6.44
N ALA A 30 -39.49 18.06 -7.69
CA ALA A 30 -40.28 18.30 -8.93
C ALA A 30 -40.84 19.72 -9.13
N ASP A 31 -40.29 20.42 -10.13
CA ASP A 31 -40.96 21.32 -11.11
C ASP A 31 -39.95 21.55 -12.27
N ASN A 32 -40.31 21.31 -13.54
CA ASN A 32 -40.92 22.24 -14.52
C ASN A 32 -40.05 23.51 -14.76
N VAL A 33 -39.63 23.87 -15.98
CA VAL A 33 -40.05 23.58 -17.39
C VAL A 33 -38.77 23.62 -18.30
N ALA A 34 -38.67 23.32 -19.61
CA ALA A 34 -39.63 23.08 -20.71
C ALA A 34 -39.01 22.24 -21.89
N GLU A 35 -39.81 22.07 -22.96
CA GLU A 35 -39.52 22.13 -24.42
C GLU A 35 -38.07 22.16 -24.98
N THR A 36 -37.74 21.64 -26.18
CA THR A 36 -38.42 20.81 -27.22
C THR A 36 -37.30 20.33 -28.19
N THR A 37 -37.28 19.10 -28.73
CA THR A 37 -37.64 18.75 -30.15
C THR A 37 -37.44 17.25 -30.41
N THR A 38 -38.27 16.70 -31.31
CA THR A 38 -38.39 15.29 -31.75
C THR A 38 -37.38 14.84 -32.83
N THR A 39 -37.41 13.53 -33.16
CA THR A 39 -36.97 12.87 -34.41
C THR A 39 -35.58 12.23 -34.34
N THR A 40 -35.30 10.92 -34.41
CA THR A 40 -35.94 9.67 -34.92
C THR A 40 -35.20 9.12 -36.15
N GLU A 41 -34.66 7.89 -36.03
CA GLU A 41 -34.17 7.00 -37.10
C GLU A 41 -32.92 7.49 -37.89
N ALA A 42 -32.10 6.64 -38.53
CA ALA A 42 -32.36 5.28 -39.02
C ALA A 42 -31.15 4.32 -38.93
N VAL A 43 -31.42 3.02 -39.13
CA VAL A 43 -30.43 1.98 -39.45
C VAL A 43 -30.00 2.09 -40.92
N VAL A 44 -28.72 1.86 -41.21
CA VAL A 44 -28.23 1.48 -42.54
C VAL A 44 -27.15 0.41 -42.37
N GLU A 45 -27.38 -0.78 -42.94
CA GLU A 45 -26.31 -1.73 -43.25
C GLU A 45 -25.62 -1.29 -44.55
N ASP A 46 -24.30 -1.45 -44.65
CA ASP A 46 -23.63 -1.57 -45.96
C ASP A 46 -22.51 -2.62 -45.86
N THR A 47 -22.24 -3.31 -46.96
CA THR A 47 -21.42 -4.53 -47.03
C THR A 47 -20.43 -4.44 -48.18
N THR A 48 -19.17 -4.08 -47.90
CA THR A 48 -18.09 -4.03 -48.90
C THR A 48 -16.76 -4.63 -48.41
N THR A 49 -16.67 -5.96 -48.59
CA THR A 49 -15.51 -6.68 -49.16
C THR A 49 -14.08 -6.12 -49.00
N THR A 50 -13.33 -6.79 -48.13
CA THR A 50 -11.91 -7.19 -48.30
C THR A 50 -10.84 -6.12 -48.55
N THR A 51 -9.95 -5.99 -47.55
CA THR A 51 -8.50 -6.15 -47.79
C THR A 51 -7.89 -6.84 -46.56
N GLU A 52 -7.43 -8.08 -46.73
CA GLU A 52 -6.62 -8.77 -45.72
C GLU A 52 -5.23 -8.12 -45.67
N THR A 53 -5.12 -7.03 -44.92
CA THR A 53 -3.80 -6.64 -44.40
C THR A 53 -3.53 -7.57 -43.23
N VAL A 54 -2.64 -8.55 -43.42
CA VAL A 54 -2.00 -9.23 -42.30
C VAL A 54 -1.15 -8.19 -41.60
N VAL A 55 -1.75 -7.53 -40.61
CA VAL A 55 -0.98 -6.86 -39.56
C VAL A 55 -0.26 -8.00 -38.86
N GLU A 56 1.06 -8.06 -39.07
CA GLU A 56 1.93 -9.05 -38.45
C GLU A 56 1.73 -8.94 -36.93
N ASP A 57 1.19 -10.00 -36.33
CA ASP A 57 0.86 -10.03 -34.90
C ASP A 57 2.15 -10.16 -34.09
N THR A 58 2.88 -9.05 -34.00
CA THR A 58 3.97 -8.86 -33.06
C THR A 58 3.41 -8.60 -31.65
N THR A 59 2.45 -9.43 -31.23
CA THR A 59 2.48 -9.97 -29.87
C THR A 59 3.94 -10.40 -29.61
N PRO A 60 4.65 -9.81 -28.63
CA PRO A 60 6.01 -10.22 -28.35
C PRO A 60 6.01 -11.70 -27.98
N GLU A 61 6.88 -12.48 -28.62
CA GLU A 61 7.13 -13.87 -28.23
C GLU A 61 7.45 -13.87 -26.72
N PRO A 62 6.71 -14.62 -25.88
CA PRO A 62 6.82 -14.49 -24.43
C PRO A 62 8.22 -14.91 -23.99
N ASP A 63 8.99 -13.93 -23.51
CA ASP A 63 10.40 -14.11 -23.17
C ASP A 63 10.56 -15.21 -22.10
N ALA A 64 11.67 -15.94 -22.19
CA ALA A 64 11.70 -17.38 -21.94
C ALA A 64 11.22 -17.81 -20.54
N ALA A 65 9.93 -18.11 -20.43
CA ALA A 65 9.25 -18.60 -19.22
C ALA A 65 9.48 -17.73 -17.98
N GLU A 66 9.06 -16.46 -18.04
CA GLU A 66 8.96 -15.59 -16.84
C GLU A 66 8.26 -16.31 -15.67
N GLN A 67 8.77 -16.11 -14.46
CA GLN A 67 8.21 -16.72 -13.25
C GLN A 67 6.79 -16.20 -13.01
N SER A 68 5.82 -17.10 -12.82
CA SER A 68 4.45 -16.71 -12.49
C SER A 68 4.40 -15.99 -11.14
N VAL A 69 3.45 -15.06 -10.96
CA VAL A 69 3.19 -14.39 -9.67
C VAL A 69 3.04 -15.42 -8.56
N SER A 70 2.24 -16.47 -8.79
CA SER A 70 2.04 -17.57 -7.84
C SER A 70 3.34 -18.28 -7.44
N ASP A 71 4.26 -18.52 -8.38
CA ASP A 71 5.54 -19.20 -8.08
C ASP A 71 6.57 -18.27 -7.43
N ALA A 72 6.54 -16.98 -7.72
CA ALA A 72 7.31 -15.98 -7.00
C ALA A 72 6.81 -15.82 -5.55
N CYS A 73 5.50 -15.76 -5.34
CA CYS A 73 4.88 -15.73 -4.03
C CYS A 73 5.22 -16.98 -3.19
N LYS A 74 5.27 -18.17 -3.80
CA LYS A 74 5.73 -19.41 -3.12
C LYS A 74 7.18 -19.32 -2.65
N THR A 75 8.08 -18.68 -3.40
CA THR A 75 9.48 -18.46 -2.99
C THR A 75 9.57 -17.59 -1.73
N ILE A 76 8.73 -16.57 -1.59
CA ILE A 76 8.81 -15.59 -0.49
C ILE A 76 7.88 -15.89 0.70
N ALA A 77 6.85 -16.73 0.55
CA ALA A 77 5.85 -17.00 1.58
C ALA A 77 6.44 -17.50 2.91
N GLY A 78 7.43 -18.40 2.87
CA GLY A 78 8.10 -18.92 4.07
C GLY A 78 8.84 -17.83 4.87
N PRO A 79 9.68 -17.01 4.22
CA PRO A 79 10.25 -15.81 4.82
C PRO A 79 9.24 -14.75 5.28
N LEU A 80 8.16 -14.48 4.54
CA LEU A 80 7.10 -13.55 4.97
C LEU A 80 6.39 -14.04 6.25
N ALA A 81 6.11 -15.34 6.37
CA ALA A 81 5.58 -15.91 7.61
C ALA A 81 6.52 -15.67 8.81
N LYS A 82 7.84 -15.72 8.62
CA LYS A 82 8.83 -15.35 9.65
C LYS A 82 8.85 -13.85 9.91
N ALA A 83 8.68 -13.02 8.89
CA ALA A 83 8.61 -11.56 9.03
C ALA A 83 7.46 -11.15 9.96
N ASN A 84 6.27 -11.72 9.75
CA ASN A 84 5.10 -11.47 10.59
C ASN A 84 5.35 -11.85 12.07
N THR A 85 5.93 -13.02 12.34
CA THR A 85 6.30 -13.44 13.71
C THR A 85 7.33 -12.50 14.33
N ALA A 86 8.41 -12.19 13.61
CA ALA A 86 9.48 -11.32 14.09
C ALA A 86 9.01 -9.88 14.34
N MET A 87 8.05 -9.36 13.57
CA MET A 87 7.41 -8.06 13.85
C MET A 87 6.66 -8.05 15.19
N LEU A 88 5.91 -9.12 15.47
CA LEU A 88 5.18 -9.27 16.74
C LEU A 88 6.15 -9.39 17.93
N GLU A 89 7.17 -10.24 17.82
CA GLU A 89 8.20 -10.42 18.85
C GLU A 89 8.99 -9.13 19.11
N ALA A 90 9.42 -8.43 18.05
CA ALA A 90 10.11 -7.15 18.14
C ALA A 90 9.25 -6.08 18.83
N SER A 91 7.94 -6.04 18.55
CA SER A 91 7.03 -5.06 19.16
C SER A 91 6.90 -5.21 20.68
N ALA A 92 7.12 -6.42 21.21
CA ALA A 92 7.17 -6.68 22.65
C ALA A 92 8.55 -6.40 23.26
N ALA A 93 9.63 -6.82 22.57
CA ALA A 93 11.00 -6.73 23.09
C ALA A 93 11.60 -5.32 23.06
N LEU A 94 11.13 -4.42 22.17
CA LEU A 94 11.77 -3.13 21.86
C LEU A 94 12.06 -2.21 23.07
N VAL A 95 11.28 -2.32 24.15
CA VAL A 95 11.46 -1.50 25.37
C VAL A 95 12.36 -2.19 26.42
N GLU A 96 12.49 -3.51 26.36
CA GLU A 96 13.26 -4.32 27.31
C GLU A 96 14.68 -4.64 26.80
N ASP A 97 14.83 -4.86 25.49
CA ASP A 97 16.10 -5.11 24.79
C ASP A 97 16.08 -4.44 23.40
N PRO A 98 16.37 -3.13 23.30
CA PRO A 98 16.34 -2.41 22.03
C PRO A 98 17.48 -2.84 21.09
N ASP A 99 18.67 -3.16 21.60
CA ASP A 99 19.81 -3.62 20.80
C ASP A 99 19.58 -5.01 20.21
N GLY A 100 19.07 -5.95 21.00
CA GLY A 100 18.66 -7.28 20.52
C GLY A 100 17.51 -7.19 19.53
N THR A 101 16.54 -6.29 19.75
CA THR A 101 15.42 -6.05 18.83
C THR A 101 15.90 -5.49 17.49
N VAL A 102 16.76 -4.48 17.48
CA VAL A 102 17.38 -3.93 16.24
C VAL A 102 18.23 -4.99 15.53
N THR A 103 18.92 -5.86 16.28
CA THR A 103 19.72 -6.95 15.72
C THR A 103 18.84 -8.01 15.06
N ALA A 104 17.75 -8.42 15.70
CA ALA A 104 16.77 -9.36 15.14
C ALA A 104 16.06 -8.77 13.91
N TRP A 105 15.69 -7.49 13.95
CA TRP A 105 15.09 -6.76 12.83
C TRP A 105 16.05 -6.67 11.64
N LYS A 106 17.34 -6.44 11.87
CA LYS A 106 18.36 -6.53 10.81
C LYS A 106 18.47 -7.95 10.25
N GLY A 107 18.46 -8.98 11.10
CA GLY A 107 18.48 -10.38 10.65
C GLY A 107 17.28 -10.74 9.76
N LEU A 108 16.10 -10.15 10.03
CA LEU A 108 14.93 -10.24 9.16
C LEU A 108 15.16 -9.52 7.81
N VAL A 109 15.61 -8.26 7.85
CA VAL A 109 15.93 -7.47 6.64
C VAL A 109 16.90 -8.22 5.73
N ASP A 110 18.01 -8.72 6.29
CA ASP A 110 19.03 -9.47 5.55
C ASP A 110 18.47 -10.78 4.97
N SER A 111 17.49 -11.38 5.63
CA SER A 111 16.79 -12.59 5.15
C SER A 111 15.78 -12.31 4.03
N LEU A 112 15.22 -11.10 3.96
CA LEU A 112 14.34 -10.67 2.87
C LEU A 112 15.16 -10.17 1.66
N ASP A 113 16.26 -9.43 1.88
CA ASP A 113 17.23 -9.04 0.84
C ASP A 113 17.75 -10.26 0.04
N ALA A 114 17.93 -11.39 0.72
CA ALA A 114 18.36 -12.64 0.08
C ALA A 114 17.35 -13.23 -0.94
N LEU A 115 16.11 -12.74 -0.96
CA LEU A 115 15.04 -13.19 -1.86
C LEU A 115 14.87 -12.31 -3.09
N ASP A 116 15.35 -11.07 -3.03
CA ASP A 116 15.37 -10.15 -4.17
C ASP A 116 16.08 -10.74 -5.42
N PRO A 117 17.25 -11.41 -5.33
CA PRO A 117 17.86 -12.06 -6.48
C PRO A 117 17.14 -13.34 -6.94
N GLU A 118 16.40 -14.03 -6.05
CA GLU A 118 15.66 -15.25 -6.39
C GLU A 118 14.31 -14.96 -7.05
N THR A 119 13.69 -13.83 -6.70
CA THR A 119 12.39 -13.39 -7.24
C THR A 119 12.59 -12.83 -8.65
N LYS A 120 12.11 -13.55 -9.67
CA LYS A 120 12.23 -13.18 -11.09
C LYS A 120 11.00 -12.47 -11.64
N ASN A 121 9.81 -12.77 -11.09
CA ASN A 121 8.59 -12.05 -11.47
C ASN A 121 8.74 -10.55 -11.13
N PRO A 122 8.57 -9.62 -12.09
CA PRO A 122 8.89 -8.21 -11.87
C PRO A 122 7.94 -7.51 -10.89
N GLU A 123 6.68 -7.93 -10.81
CA GLU A 123 5.66 -7.35 -9.94
C GLU A 123 5.88 -7.75 -8.48
N VAL A 124 6.00 -9.06 -8.23
CA VAL A 124 6.32 -9.59 -6.89
C VAL A 124 7.70 -9.11 -6.43
N LYS A 125 8.68 -8.99 -7.35
CA LYS A 125 9.97 -8.39 -7.05
C LYS A 125 9.83 -6.93 -6.61
N ALA A 126 9.13 -6.08 -7.36
CA ALA A 126 8.97 -4.67 -7.02
C ALA A 126 8.26 -4.49 -5.66
N ALA A 127 7.21 -5.27 -5.38
CA ALA A 127 6.53 -5.25 -4.09
C ALA A 127 7.43 -5.74 -2.93
N LEU A 128 8.23 -6.80 -3.16
CA LEU A 128 9.23 -7.29 -2.21
C LEU A 128 10.32 -6.25 -1.94
N THR A 129 10.94 -5.66 -2.98
CA THR A 129 11.95 -4.61 -2.84
C THR A 129 11.38 -3.43 -2.03
N ARG A 130 10.12 -3.04 -2.28
CA ARG A 130 9.45 -1.96 -1.55
C ARG A 130 9.26 -2.30 -0.06
N VAL A 131 8.79 -3.50 0.25
CA VAL A 131 8.66 -4.00 1.62
C VAL A 131 10.01 -4.01 2.34
N ILE A 132 11.06 -4.45 1.66
CA ILE A 132 12.45 -4.43 2.15
C ILE A 132 12.92 -3.01 2.48
N GLU A 133 12.63 -2.01 1.63
CA GLU A 133 12.97 -0.60 1.88
C GLU A 133 12.27 -0.04 3.13
N ASP A 134 10.98 -0.33 3.31
CA ASP A 134 10.24 0.16 4.47
C ASP A 134 10.63 -0.60 5.76
N PHE A 135 10.92 -1.91 5.70
CA PHE A 135 11.57 -2.64 6.79
C PHE A 135 12.92 -2.02 7.18
N LYS A 136 13.77 -1.66 6.20
CA LYS A 136 15.05 -0.97 6.45
C LYS A 136 14.85 0.38 7.13
N ALA A 137 13.88 1.17 6.65
CA ALA A 137 13.54 2.47 7.24
C ALA A 137 13.05 2.35 8.69
N VAL A 138 12.24 1.32 9.00
CA VAL A 138 11.81 1.04 10.39
C VAL A 138 13.01 0.68 11.25
N GLY A 139 13.89 -0.23 10.81
CA GLY A 139 15.06 -0.65 11.57
C GLY A 139 16.05 0.49 11.85
N GLU A 140 16.29 1.36 10.88
CA GLU A 140 17.09 2.57 11.07
C GLU A 140 16.48 3.55 12.09
N ALA A 141 15.18 3.81 11.99
CA ALA A 141 14.51 4.76 12.88
C ALA A 141 14.33 4.18 14.29
N MET A 142 14.10 2.87 14.40
CA MET A 142 14.10 2.11 15.64
C MET A 142 15.45 2.23 16.35
N LYS A 143 16.57 1.99 15.65
CA LYS A 143 17.91 2.19 16.21
C LYS A 143 18.11 3.62 16.70
N LYS A 144 17.81 4.62 15.86
CA LYS A 144 18.00 6.04 16.21
C LYS A 144 17.20 6.42 17.46
N ALA A 145 15.94 6.00 17.56
CA ALA A 145 15.06 6.37 18.67
C ALA A 145 15.33 5.60 19.97
N TYR A 146 15.57 4.28 19.90
CA TYR A 146 15.61 3.39 21.07
C TYR A 146 17.02 2.98 21.52
N VAL A 147 18.01 2.96 20.61
CA VAL A 147 19.42 2.66 20.93
C VAL A 147 20.25 3.94 21.02
N ASP A 148 20.18 4.81 19.99
CA ASP A 148 20.95 6.06 19.97
C ASP A 148 20.29 7.20 20.79
N GLY A 149 19.05 7.01 21.24
CA GLY A 149 18.31 7.93 22.11
C GLY A 149 17.77 9.21 21.44
N ASP A 150 17.73 9.27 20.12
CA ASP A 150 17.18 10.40 19.36
C ASP A 150 15.65 10.40 19.39
N LEU A 151 15.08 11.13 20.36
CA LEU A 151 13.64 11.31 20.52
C LEU A 151 12.98 12.00 19.31
N LEU A 152 13.72 12.67 18.42
CA LEU A 152 13.18 13.21 17.17
C LEU A 152 12.98 12.12 16.10
N ALA A 153 13.78 11.05 16.15
CA ALA A 153 13.63 9.89 15.28
C ALA A 153 12.34 9.09 15.55
N MET A 154 11.65 9.30 16.68
CA MET A 154 10.32 8.73 16.95
C MET A 154 9.31 9.10 15.84
N ALA A 155 9.37 10.32 15.31
CA ALA A 155 8.51 10.71 14.19
C ALA A 155 8.87 9.98 12.88
N ALA A 156 10.17 9.73 12.65
CA ALA A 156 10.64 8.93 11.52
C ALA A 156 10.24 7.45 11.67
N TYR A 157 10.29 6.90 12.88
CA TYR A 157 9.86 5.53 13.20
C TYR A 157 8.36 5.36 12.95
N THR A 158 7.52 6.28 13.45
CA THR A 158 6.08 6.29 13.13
C THR A 158 5.83 6.38 11.62
N THR A 159 6.57 7.24 10.91
CA THR A 159 6.44 7.39 9.45
C THR A 159 6.86 6.12 8.70
N ALA A 160 7.92 5.44 9.13
CA ALA A 160 8.38 4.19 8.53
C ALA A 160 7.40 3.04 8.82
N MET A 161 6.86 2.95 10.04
CA MET A 161 5.83 1.97 10.39
C MET A 161 4.53 2.16 9.60
N LEU A 162 4.13 3.41 9.31
CA LEU A 162 2.98 3.67 8.43
C LEU A 162 3.22 3.13 7.02
N LYS A 163 4.37 3.44 6.41
CA LYS A 163 4.73 2.91 5.08
C LYS A 163 4.83 1.39 5.06
N LEU A 164 5.43 0.77 6.09
CA LEU A 164 5.50 -0.68 6.21
C LEU A 164 4.10 -1.30 6.28
N ASN A 165 3.16 -0.67 7.01
CA ASN A 165 1.76 -1.04 7.06
C ASN A 165 0.97 -0.75 5.76
N GLU A 166 1.54 -0.02 4.80
CA GLU A 166 1.01 0.15 3.44
C GLU A 166 1.60 -0.91 2.50
N SER A 167 2.93 -1.07 2.50
CA SER A 167 3.65 -1.97 1.59
C SER A 167 3.47 -3.45 1.92
N TYR A 168 3.44 -3.81 3.21
CA TYR A 168 3.43 -5.22 3.62
C TYR A 168 2.09 -5.90 3.32
N PRO A 169 0.92 -5.28 3.61
CA PRO A 169 -0.36 -5.83 3.16
C PRO A 169 -0.49 -5.88 1.64
N ALA A 170 0.03 -4.89 0.90
CA ALA A 170 -0.01 -4.91 -0.57
C ALA A 170 0.80 -6.07 -1.18
N LEU A 171 1.92 -6.46 -0.56
CA LEU A 171 2.68 -7.67 -0.96
C LEU A 171 1.94 -8.96 -0.58
N LEU A 172 1.12 -8.96 0.47
CA LEU A 172 0.27 -10.11 0.82
C LEU A 172 -0.91 -10.24 -0.17
N GLU A 173 -1.61 -9.14 -0.48
CA GLU A 173 -2.73 -9.07 -1.44
C GLU A 173 -2.31 -9.52 -2.86
N LEU A 174 -1.07 -9.21 -3.27
CA LEU A 174 -0.47 -9.70 -4.52
C LEU A 174 -0.20 -11.23 -4.52
N CYS A 175 -0.26 -11.88 -3.35
CA CYS A 175 0.13 -13.27 -3.13
C CYS A 175 -0.98 -14.18 -2.56
N GLU A 176 -2.23 -13.72 -2.55
CA GLU A 176 -3.43 -14.52 -2.20
C GLU A 176 -4.02 -15.29 -3.40
#